data_AF-A0A842P5A2-F1
#
_entry.id   AF-A0A842P5A2-F1
#
_cell.length_a   1.000
_cell.length_b   1.000
_cell.length_c   1.000
_cell.angle_alpha   90.00
_cell.angle_beta   90.00
_cell.angle_gamma   90.00
#
_symmetry.space_group_name_H-M   'P 1'
#
loop_
_entity.id
_entity.type
_entity.pdbx_description
1 polymer ?
#
loop_
_entity_poly.entity_id
_entity_poly.type
_entity_poly.pdbx_seq_one_letter_code
_entity_poly.pdbx_strand_id
1 'polypeptide(L)'
;MRRKGQMEIMGLIVIVILLTLGMVFIVSFKTSQPKREVKKSYEDDQLASNFIIAFLKTNSDCRKHTIENMIQDCAIEKRINCNGLSSCKYVNETINVFLDKTLKKLGKKFKFEIEGVSEEILFEADCTADQEKDSAFQPISLYPYPGTIVIRMDICE
;
A
#
# COMPACT_ATOMS: atom_id res chain seq x y z
N MET A 1 -49.97 36.42 -43.19
CA MET A 1 -48.51 36.32 -43.48
C MET A 1 -47.66 35.98 -42.23
N ARG A 2 -48.10 35.05 -41.36
CA ARG A 2 -47.52 34.84 -40.01
C ARG A 2 -46.60 33.60 -39.86
N ARG A 3 -46.40 32.82 -40.94
CA ARG A 3 -45.73 31.50 -40.90
C ARG A 3 -44.24 31.50 -41.24
N LYS A 4 -43.69 32.61 -41.76
CA LYS A 4 -42.26 32.65 -42.17
C LYS A 4 -41.31 32.92 -40.98
N GLY A 5 -41.65 33.85 -40.09
CA GLY A 5 -40.82 34.13 -38.90
C GLY A 5 -40.77 33.00 -37.87
N GLN A 6 -41.78 32.12 -37.85
CA GLN A 6 -41.78 30.93 -36.99
C GLN A 6 -40.74 29.88 -37.43
N MET A 7 -40.39 29.84 -38.73
CA MET A 7 -39.41 28.90 -39.26
C MET A 7 -37.97 29.33 -38.94
N GLU A 8 -37.68 30.64 -38.94
CA GLU A 8 -36.36 31.17 -38.57
C GLU A 8 -36.05 30.96 -37.07
N ILE A 9 -37.04 31.17 -36.20
CA ILE A 9 -36.89 30.96 -34.74
C ILE A 9 -36.64 29.48 -34.41
N MET A 10 -37.29 28.54 -35.12
CA MET A 10 -37.06 27.10 -34.92
C MET A 10 -35.63 26.68 -35.29
N GLY A 11 -35.06 27.22 -36.37
CA GLY A 11 -33.67 26.96 -36.75
C GLY A 11 -32.68 27.45 -35.70
N LEU A 12 -32.92 28.63 -35.15
CA LEU A 12 -32.06 29.20 -34.10
C LEU A 12 -32.09 28.34 -32.81
N ILE A 13 -33.26 27.84 -32.41
CA ILE A 13 -33.39 26.98 -31.22
C ILE A 13 -32.58 25.69 -31.36
N VAL A 14 -32.61 25.04 -32.54
CA VAL A 14 -31.86 23.80 -32.77
C VAL A 14 -30.35 24.04 -32.66
N ILE A 15 -29.85 25.15 -33.22
CA ILE A 15 -28.43 25.51 -33.13
C ILE A 15 -28.02 25.75 -31.68
N VAL A 16 -28.85 26.46 -30.90
CA VAL A 16 -28.58 26.72 -29.47
C VAL A 16 -28.54 25.41 -28.68
N ILE A 17 -29.44 24.46 -28.92
CA ILE A 17 -29.43 23.14 -28.26
C ILE A 17 -28.16 22.35 -28.61
N LEU A 18 -27.73 22.38 -29.87
CA LEU A 18 -26.49 21.70 -30.27
C LEU A 18 -25.25 22.34 -29.62
N LEU A 19 -25.21 23.67 -29.50
CA LEU A 19 -24.12 24.38 -28.84
C LEU A 19 -24.06 24.09 -27.32
N THR A 20 -25.22 24.07 -26.65
CA THR A 20 -25.26 23.76 -25.21
C THR A 20 -24.86 22.31 -24.93
N LEU A 21 -25.32 21.35 -25.74
CA LEU A 21 -24.88 19.96 -25.65
C LEU A 21 -23.37 19.84 -25.92
N GLY A 22 -22.84 20.53 -26.93
CA GLY A 22 -21.40 20.57 -27.22
C GLY A 22 -20.58 21.09 -26.04
N MET A 23 -21.01 22.17 -25.38
CA MET A 23 -20.35 22.68 -24.18
C MET A 23 -20.40 21.69 -23.01
N VAL A 24 -21.55 21.04 -22.80
CA VAL A 24 -21.70 20.03 -21.74
C VAL A 24 -20.74 18.86 -21.96
N PHE A 25 -20.58 18.37 -23.19
CA PHE A 25 -19.61 17.33 -23.50
C PHE A 25 -18.17 17.80 -23.22
N ILE A 26 -17.78 19.01 -23.63
CA ILE A 26 -16.42 19.53 -23.38
C ILE A 26 -16.14 19.61 -21.86
N VAL A 27 -17.09 20.11 -21.08
CA VAL A 27 -16.95 20.21 -19.62
C VAL A 27 -16.89 18.83 -18.99
N SER A 28 -17.75 17.90 -19.41
CA SER A 28 -17.77 16.52 -18.92
C SER A 28 -16.46 15.77 -19.22
N PHE A 29 -15.91 15.93 -20.43
CA PHE A 29 -14.64 15.32 -20.82
C PHE A 29 -13.43 15.92 -20.08
N LYS A 30 -13.42 17.24 -19.84
CA LYS A 30 -12.34 17.87 -19.05
C LYS A 30 -12.41 17.52 -17.55
N THR A 31 -13.60 17.29 -17.01
CA THR A 31 -13.80 17.00 -15.59
C THR A 31 -13.62 15.51 -15.26
N SER A 32 -13.70 14.63 -16.26
CA SER A 32 -13.45 13.18 -16.12
C SER A 32 -11.98 12.78 -16.19
N GLN A 33 -11.03 13.70 -16.02
CA GLN A 33 -9.66 13.29 -15.75
C GLN A 33 -9.66 12.50 -14.42
N PRO A 34 -9.29 11.21 -14.44
CA PRO A 34 -9.53 10.35 -13.32
C PRO A 34 -8.62 10.78 -12.16
N LYS A 35 -9.19 10.93 -10.96
CA LYS A 35 -8.49 11.00 -9.66
C LYS A 35 -7.76 9.69 -9.33
N ARG A 36 -7.10 9.09 -10.32
CA ARG A 36 -6.47 7.76 -10.25
C ARG A 36 -5.34 7.75 -9.24
N GLU A 37 -4.56 8.83 -9.15
CA GLU A 37 -3.45 8.95 -8.20
C GLU A 37 -3.91 8.85 -6.74
N VAL A 38 -4.89 9.67 -6.32
CA VAL A 38 -5.39 9.65 -4.93
C VAL A 38 -5.98 8.30 -4.53
N LYS A 39 -6.68 7.64 -5.47
CA LYS A 39 -7.26 6.32 -5.18
C LYS A 39 -6.18 5.23 -5.07
N LYS A 40 -5.16 5.28 -5.92
CA LYS A 40 -4.09 4.28 -5.96
C LYS A 40 -3.17 4.39 -4.75
N SER A 41 -2.79 5.61 -4.36
CA SER A 41 -2.00 5.84 -3.15
C SER A 41 -2.73 5.37 -1.89
N TYR A 42 -4.04 5.61 -1.79
CA TYR A 42 -4.84 5.07 -0.68
C TYR A 42 -4.91 3.53 -0.66
N GLU A 43 -4.99 2.89 -1.84
CA GLU A 43 -4.97 1.43 -1.94
C GLU A 43 -3.61 0.85 -1.51
N ASP A 44 -2.51 1.52 -1.86
CA ASP A 44 -1.15 1.08 -1.54
C ASP A 44 -0.79 1.30 -0.06
N ASP A 45 -1.20 2.42 0.54
CA ASP A 45 -1.12 2.65 2.00
C ASP A 45 -1.92 1.60 2.78
N GLN A 46 -3.15 1.31 2.35
CA GLN A 46 -3.97 0.27 2.97
C GLN A 46 -3.35 -1.11 2.81
N LEU A 47 -2.78 -1.42 1.65
CA LEU A 47 -2.11 -2.69 1.40
C LEU A 47 -0.90 -2.85 2.33
N ALA A 48 -0.05 -1.81 2.44
CA ALA A 48 1.11 -1.81 3.31
C ALA A 48 0.73 -2.00 4.79
N SER A 49 -0.26 -1.23 5.26
CA SER A 49 -0.73 -1.31 6.65
C SER A 49 -1.35 -2.67 6.98
N ASN A 50 -2.26 -3.14 6.13
CA ASN A 50 -2.92 -4.44 6.33
C ASN A 50 -1.91 -5.59 6.26
N PHE A 51 -0.91 -5.50 5.38
CA PHE A 51 0.16 -6.49 5.30
C PHE A 51 0.93 -6.55 6.61
N ILE A 52 1.42 -5.42 7.14
CA ILE A 52 2.19 -5.40 8.39
C ILE A 52 1.35 -5.98 9.54
N ILE A 53 0.09 -5.56 9.67
CA ILE A 53 -0.80 -6.05 10.74
C ILE A 53 -1.06 -7.55 10.61
N ALA A 54 -1.33 -8.05 9.41
CA ALA A 54 -1.57 -9.47 9.16
C ALA A 54 -0.31 -10.30 9.42
N PHE A 55 0.85 -9.82 8.96
CA PHE A 55 2.14 -10.45 9.17
C PHE A 55 2.45 -10.60 10.66
N LEU A 56 2.30 -9.51 11.44
CA LEU A 56 2.58 -9.53 12.88
C LEU A 56 1.67 -10.47 13.67
N LYS A 57 0.40 -10.50 13.31
CA LYS A 57 -0.62 -11.34 13.97
C LYS A 57 -0.60 -12.79 13.50
N THR A 58 0.17 -13.11 12.47
CA THR A 58 0.29 -14.48 11.99
C THR A 58 0.94 -15.36 13.07
N ASN A 59 0.35 -16.52 13.32
CA ASN A 59 0.94 -17.53 14.18
C ASN A 59 2.07 -18.24 13.42
N SER A 60 3.24 -18.30 14.03
CA SER A 60 4.33 -19.14 13.54
C SER A 60 4.10 -20.59 13.92
N ASP A 61 4.58 -21.50 13.07
CA ASP A 61 4.68 -22.92 13.41
C ASP A 61 5.73 -23.15 14.52
N CYS A 62 6.53 -22.13 14.83
CA CYS A 62 7.48 -22.15 15.92
C CYS A 62 6.81 -21.89 17.29
N ARG A 63 6.52 -22.98 18.00
CA ARG A 63 6.00 -22.97 19.38
C ARG A 63 4.71 -22.16 19.57
N LYS A 64 3.92 -21.98 18.50
CA LYS A 64 2.64 -21.25 18.49
C LYS A 64 2.75 -19.78 18.93
N HIS A 65 3.93 -19.16 18.85
CA HIS A 65 4.05 -17.72 19.07
C HIS A 65 3.67 -16.97 17.79
N THR A 66 3.17 -15.76 17.94
CA THR A 66 3.00 -14.82 16.84
C THR A 66 4.35 -14.36 16.30
N ILE A 67 4.37 -13.88 15.06
CA ILE A 67 5.57 -13.28 14.48
C ILE A 67 6.01 -12.05 15.28
N GLU A 68 5.08 -11.25 15.79
CA GLU A 68 5.39 -10.14 16.70
C GLU A 68 6.27 -10.57 17.89
N ASN A 69 5.91 -11.65 18.57
CA ASN A 69 6.68 -12.18 19.68
C ASN A 69 8.07 -12.69 19.24
N MET A 70 8.17 -13.24 18.02
CA MET A 70 9.45 -13.69 17.45
C MET A 70 10.38 -12.52 17.15
N ILE A 71 9.83 -11.40 16.67
CA ILE A 71 10.59 -10.16 16.43
C ILE A 71 11.05 -9.56 17.77
N GLN A 72 10.18 -9.54 18.78
CA GLN A 72 10.56 -9.10 20.13
C GLN A 72 11.68 -9.96 20.72
N ASP A 73 11.59 -11.30 20.60
CA ASP A 73 12.66 -12.20 21.05
C ASP A 73 13.96 -11.98 20.28
N CYS A 74 13.86 -11.76 18.96
CA CYS A 74 15.02 -11.44 18.11
C CYS A 74 15.73 -10.14 18.53
N ALA A 75 14.98 -9.13 18.99
CA ALA A 75 15.55 -7.86 19.44
C ALA A 75 16.26 -7.96 20.79
N ILE A 76 15.75 -8.76 21.74
CA ILE A 76 16.22 -8.74 23.13
C ILE A 76 17.18 -9.90 23.45
N GLU A 77 16.69 -11.15 23.45
CA GLU A 77 17.39 -12.27 24.10
C GLU A 77 17.71 -13.44 23.17
N LYS A 78 17.12 -13.50 21.97
CA LYS A 78 17.27 -14.60 20.98
C LYS A 78 17.09 -15.99 21.61
N ARG A 79 16.17 -16.14 22.58
CA ARG A 79 15.97 -17.39 23.34
C ARG A 79 15.10 -18.39 22.60
N ILE A 80 14.22 -17.92 21.72
CA ILE A 80 13.34 -18.81 20.99
C ILE A 80 14.12 -19.47 19.86
N ASN A 81 14.13 -20.81 19.90
CA ASN A 81 14.74 -21.65 18.87
C ASN A 81 13.67 -22.49 18.17
N CYS A 82 13.65 -22.37 16.84
CA CYS A 82 12.71 -22.95 15.92
C CYS A 82 13.43 -24.00 15.06
N ASN A 83 13.41 -25.27 15.46
CA ASN A 83 14.04 -26.37 14.72
C ASN A 83 15.54 -26.15 14.41
N GLY A 84 16.28 -25.53 15.33
CA GLY A 84 17.69 -25.19 15.17
C GLY A 84 17.95 -23.79 14.60
N LEU A 85 16.90 -23.05 14.22
CA LEU A 85 16.98 -21.66 13.77
C LEU A 85 16.75 -20.70 14.95
N SER A 86 17.54 -19.62 15.00
CA SER A 86 17.25 -18.49 15.89
C SER A 86 15.97 -17.78 15.47
N SER A 87 15.30 -17.11 16.41
CA SER A 87 14.12 -16.28 16.16
C SER A 87 14.34 -15.28 15.03
N CYS A 88 15.47 -14.58 14.99
CA CYS A 88 15.82 -13.66 13.90
C CYS A 88 15.87 -14.33 12.54
N LYS A 89 16.53 -15.49 12.45
CA LYS A 89 16.68 -16.21 11.17
C LYS A 89 15.33 -16.76 10.70
N TYR A 90 14.53 -17.30 11.62
CA TYR A 90 13.18 -17.77 11.33
C TYR A 90 12.28 -16.62 10.84
N VAL A 91 12.33 -15.46 11.48
CA VAL A 91 11.60 -14.25 11.05
C VAL A 91 12.04 -13.83 9.66
N ASN A 92 13.34 -13.76 9.39
CA ASN A 92 13.91 -13.40 8.09
C ASN A 92 13.40 -14.35 6.97
N GLU A 93 13.49 -15.67 7.19
CA GLU A 93 12.96 -16.66 6.25
C GLU A 93 11.44 -16.54 6.05
N THR A 94 10.69 -16.29 7.14
CA THR A 94 9.24 -16.14 7.08
C THR A 94 8.84 -14.88 6.31
N ILE A 95 9.51 -13.75 6.54
CA ILE A 95 9.28 -12.49 5.82
C ILE A 95 9.44 -12.72 4.32
N ASN A 96 10.54 -13.35 3.91
CA ASN A 96 10.81 -13.61 2.50
C ASN A 96 9.69 -14.45 1.86
N VAL A 97 9.23 -15.51 2.54
CA VAL A 97 8.13 -16.35 2.06
C VAL A 97 6.81 -15.57 1.95
N PHE A 98 6.52 -14.69 2.92
CA PHE A 98 5.32 -13.86 2.91
C PHE A 98 5.36 -12.87 1.74
N LEU A 99 6.45 -12.11 1.60
CA LEU A 99 6.63 -11.12 0.54
C LEU A 99 6.57 -11.76 -0.85
N ASP A 100 7.18 -12.94 -1.02
CA ASP A 100 7.16 -13.70 -2.28
C ASP A 100 5.75 -14.15 -2.65
N LYS A 101 4.99 -14.66 -1.67
CA LYS A 101 3.65 -15.20 -1.90
C LYS A 101 2.58 -14.10 -2.01
N THR A 102 2.83 -12.90 -1.50
CA THR A 102 1.90 -11.77 -1.55
C THR A 102 2.34 -10.74 -2.58
N LEU A 103 3.26 -9.83 -2.23
CA LEU A 103 3.57 -8.63 -3.00
C LEU A 103 4.26 -8.94 -4.33
N LYS A 104 5.20 -9.90 -4.36
CA LYS A 104 5.82 -10.30 -5.63
C LYS A 104 4.80 -10.97 -6.56
N LYS A 105 3.90 -11.79 -6.03
CA LYS A 105 2.81 -12.39 -6.81
C LYS A 105 1.83 -11.36 -7.36
N LEU A 106 1.63 -10.25 -6.63
CA LEU A 106 0.85 -9.09 -7.09
C LEU A 106 1.62 -8.18 -8.06
N GLY A 107 2.92 -8.44 -8.30
CA GLY A 107 3.78 -7.61 -9.15
C GLY A 107 4.03 -6.21 -8.56
N LYS A 108 3.94 -6.07 -7.24
CA LYS A 108 4.20 -4.80 -6.54
C LYS A 108 5.70 -4.68 -6.21
N LYS A 109 6.26 -3.50 -6.47
CA LYS A 109 7.60 -3.12 -6.01
C LYS A 109 7.47 -2.66 -4.55
N PHE A 110 8.38 -3.07 -3.69
CA PHE A 110 8.27 -2.76 -2.27
C PHE A 110 9.63 -2.70 -1.58
N LYS A 111 9.65 -2.00 -0.44
CA LYS A 111 10.74 -2.00 0.53
C LYS A 111 10.17 -2.32 1.91
N PHE A 112 10.68 -3.35 2.55
CA PHE A 112 10.27 -3.77 3.89
C PHE A 112 11.47 -3.71 4.83
N GLU A 113 11.30 -3.03 5.96
CA GLU A 113 12.38 -2.70 6.89
C GLU A 113 11.94 -2.92 8.34
N ILE A 114 12.82 -3.49 9.15
CA ILE A 114 12.65 -3.63 10.60
C ILE A 114 13.82 -2.94 11.29
N GLU A 115 13.52 -1.82 11.95
CA GLU A 115 14.45 -1.03 12.75
C GLU A 115 14.33 -1.38 14.25
N GLY A 116 15.42 -1.26 15.01
CA GLY A 116 15.41 -1.53 16.46
C GLY A 116 15.63 -3.00 16.85
N VAL A 117 16.06 -3.83 15.89
CA VAL A 117 16.55 -5.20 16.10
C VAL A 117 18.07 -5.25 16.05
N SER A 118 18.69 -6.29 16.62
CA SER A 118 20.16 -6.44 16.64
C SER A 118 20.81 -6.57 15.25
N GLU A 119 20.06 -7.06 14.27
CA GLU A 119 20.45 -7.20 12.87
C GLU A 119 19.36 -6.52 12.04
N GLU A 120 19.67 -5.41 11.37
CA GLU A 120 18.72 -4.72 10.51
C GLU A 120 18.22 -5.67 9.42
N ILE A 121 16.90 -5.80 9.32
CA ILE A 121 16.26 -6.65 8.32
C ILE A 121 15.71 -5.73 7.24
N LEU A 122 16.32 -5.79 6.06
CA LEU A 122 15.92 -5.03 4.89
C LEU A 122 15.66 -5.97 3.72
N PHE A 123 14.47 -5.86 3.14
CA PHE A 123 14.09 -6.52 1.90
C PHE A 123 13.60 -5.49 0.90
N GLU A 124 14.14 -5.54 -0.31
CA GLU A 124 13.78 -4.61 -1.37
C GLU A 124 13.55 -5.38 -2.67
N ALA A 125 12.47 -5.04 -3.36
CA ALA A 125 12.14 -5.57 -4.67
C ALA A 125 11.84 -4.39 -5.61
N ASP A 126 12.81 -4.05 -6.45
CA ASP A 126 12.71 -3.07 -7.54
C ASP A 126 12.25 -1.67 -7.13
N CYS A 127 12.46 -1.27 -5.87
CA CYS A 127 12.34 0.12 -5.43
C CYS A 127 13.62 0.88 -5.73
N THR A 128 13.48 2.14 -6.11
CA THR A 128 14.59 3.08 -6.28
C THR A 128 14.40 4.26 -5.33
N ALA A 129 15.48 5.02 -5.10
CA ALA A 129 15.44 6.16 -4.18
C ALA A 129 14.51 7.30 -4.66
N ASP A 130 14.29 7.40 -5.97
CA ASP A 130 13.60 8.54 -6.61
C ASP A 130 12.10 8.31 -6.90
N GLN A 131 11.56 7.14 -6.56
CA GLN A 131 10.14 6.84 -6.76
C GLN A 131 9.27 7.42 -5.64
N GLU A 132 8.03 7.79 -5.98
CA GLU A 132 6.99 8.05 -4.98
C GLU A 132 6.71 6.77 -4.19
N LYS A 133 6.52 6.94 -2.88
CA LYS A 133 6.38 5.83 -1.92
C LYS A 133 5.19 6.08 -1.02
N ASP A 134 4.28 5.13 -1.02
CA ASP A 134 3.22 5.02 -0.02
C ASP A 134 3.73 4.11 1.10
N SER A 135 3.68 4.61 2.33
CA SER A 135 4.45 4.04 3.46
C SER A 135 3.56 3.80 4.66
N ALA A 136 3.57 2.57 5.17
CA ALA A 136 2.97 2.24 6.45
C ALA A 136 4.05 1.84 7.45
N PHE A 137 3.83 2.16 8.72
CA PHE A 137 4.69 1.71 9.80
C PHE A 137 3.89 1.25 11.02
N GLN A 138 4.43 0.29 11.76
CA GLN A 138 3.87 -0.23 12.99
C GLN A 138 4.95 -0.33 14.07
N PRO A 139 4.84 0.44 15.16
CA PRO A 139 5.72 0.29 16.30
C PRO A 139 5.33 -0.93 17.15
N ILE A 140 6.33 -1.62 17.69
CA ILE A 140 6.19 -2.71 18.67
C ILE A 140 7.02 -2.35 19.91
N SER A 141 6.36 -2.36 21.07
CA SER A 141 7.03 -2.11 22.35
C SER A 141 7.83 -3.33 22.80
N LEU A 142 9.02 -3.10 23.37
CA LEU A 142 9.87 -4.14 23.96
C LEU A 142 9.62 -4.35 25.46
N TYR A 143 8.50 -3.90 26.01
CA TYR A 143 8.21 -3.99 27.44
C TYR A 143 8.41 -5.43 27.99
N PRO A 144 9.14 -5.62 29.10
CA PRO A 144 9.60 -4.60 30.07
C PRO A 144 10.95 -3.93 29.77
N TYR A 145 11.59 -4.25 28.64
CA TYR A 145 12.86 -3.65 28.25
C TYR A 145 12.63 -2.27 27.60
N PRO A 146 13.55 -1.31 27.79
CA PRO A 146 13.46 -0.04 27.08
C PRO A 146 13.73 -0.24 25.59
N GLY A 147 12.86 0.29 24.74
CA GLY A 147 13.03 0.28 23.30
C GLY A 147 11.73 0.04 22.54
N THR A 148 11.77 0.39 21.25
CA THR A 148 10.67 0.20 20.32
C THR A 148 11.26 -0.33 19.02
N ILE A 149 10.69 -1.41 18.48
CA ILE A 149 10.96 -1.87 17.13
C ILE A 149 10.01 -1.11 16.20
N VAL A 150 10.51 -0.62 15.08
CA VAL A 150 9.68 0.02 14.05
C VAL A 150 9.73 -0.83 12.80
N ILE A 151 8.55 -1.30 12.37
CA ILE A 151 8.43 -2.02 11.11
C ILE A 151 7.85 -1.06 10.09
N ARG A 152 8.49 -0.97 8.93
CA ARG A 152 8.11 -0.10 7.81
C ARG A 152 7.90 -0.92 6.56
N MET A 153 6.84 -0.61 5.83
CA MET A 153 6.56 -1.13 4.50
C MET A 153 6.30 0.05 3.58
N ASP A 154 7.11 0.15 2.53
CA ASP A 154 6.95 1.11 1.46
C ASP A 154 6.53 0.36 0.19
N ILE A 155 5.47 0.82 -0.48
CA ILE A 155 5.07 0.36 -1.82
C ILE A 155 5.54 1.42 -2.81
N CYS A 156 6.31 0.99 -3.83
CA CYS A 156 6.90 1.88 -4.82
C CYS A 156 6.16 1.80 -6.15
N GLU A 157 6.05 2.92 -6.85
CA GLU A 157 5.49 3.00 -8.21
C GLU A 157 6.58 3.07 -9.29
#